data_AF-A0A9P5CQ94-F1
#
_entry.id   AF-A0A9P5CQ94-F1
#
_cell.length_a   1.000
_cell.length_b   1.000
_cell.length_c   1.000
_cell.angle_alpha   90.00
_cell.angle_beta   90.00
_cell.angle_gamma   90.00
#
_symmetry.space_group_name_H-M   'P 1'
#
loop_
_entity.id
_entity.type
_entity.pdbx_description
1 polymer ?
#
loop_
_entity_poly.entity_id
_entity_poly.type
_entity_poly.pdbx_seq_one_letter_code
_entity_poly.pdbx_strand_id
1 'polypeptide(L)'
;QTVFDRPTWSVASLLPTQQPSPQEGPITPQTLHHLLRLSSLPPPSSPQEESSMLQTLHTQLHFVRDVQSVDTTGIAPLRSIRDETSAGISEATVTLDSLREVLGRENVVGHRRRPRRDREAEKVQSDEEILVEAATRRRRERGYYLVDKG
;
A
#
# COMPACT_ATOMS: atom_id res chain seq x y z
N GLN A 1 -18.14 -28.17 27.68
CA GLN A 1 -17.48 -27.26 28.63
C GLN A 1 -17.62 -25.85 28.09
N THR A 2 -18.36 -25.01 28.81
CA THR A 2 -18.75 -23.64 28.45
C THR A 2 -17.60 -22.68 28.76
N VAL A 3 -16.77 -22.39 27.75
CA VAL A 3 -15.64 -21.44 27.85
C VAL A 3 -16.10 -20.02 28.28
N PHE A 4 -17.39 -19.72 28.14
CA PHE A 4 -17.98 -18.40 28.45
C PHE A 4 -18.61 -18.26 29.85
N ASP A 5 -18.63 -19.31 30.68
CA ASP A 5 -19.24 -19.24 32.03
C ASP A 5 -18.36 -18.53 33.08
N ARG A 6 -17.07 -18.35 32.79
CA ARG A 6 -16.16 -17.57 33.62
C ARG A 6 -15.93 -16.23 32.93
N PRO A 7 -16.10 -15.09 33.64
CA PRO A 7 -15.83 -13.80 33.04
C PRO A 7 -14.32 -13.67 32.79
N THR A 8 -13.90 -14.03 31.59
CA THR A 8 -12.62 -13.58 31.04
C THR A 8 -12.75 -12.08 30.79
N TRP A 9 -11.70 -11.35 31.17
CA TRP A 9 -11.50 -9.92 30.98
C TRP A 9 -12.20 -9.37 29.72
N SER A 10 -12.98 -8.30 29.88
CA SER A 10 -13.57 -7.60 28.73
C SER A 10 -12.48 -6.75 28.07
N VAL A 11 -12.48 -6.66 26.74
CA VAL A 11 -11.54 -5.79 26.00
C VAL A 11 -11.68 -4.33 26.47
N ALA A 12 -12.90 -3.90 26.81
CA ALA A 12 -13.17 -2.59 27.38
C ALA A 12 -12.42 -2.32 28.70
N SER A 13 -12.16 -3.35 29.51
CA SER A 13 -11.39 -3.22 30.75
C SER A 13 -9.89 -3.02 30.55
N LEU A 14 -9.37 -3.38 29.37
CA LEU A 14 -7.98 -3.16 28.97
C LEU A 14 -7.76 -1.78 28.35
N LEU A 15 -8.85 -1.09 27.98
CA LEU A 15 -8.74 0.26 27.44
C LEU A 15 -8.36 1.23 28.57
N PRO A 16 -7.46 2.17 28.27
CA PRO A 16 -7.01 3.16 29.23
C PRO A 16 -8.20 4.00 29.72
N THR A 17 -8.41 4.02 31.04
CA THR A 17 -9.47 4.82 31.68
C THR A 17 -8.99 6.20 32.12
N GLN A 18 -7.69 6.45 32.04
CA GLN A 18 -7.08 7.71 32.48
C GLN A 18 -7.18 8.80 31.42
N GLN A 19 -7.36 10.04 31.90
CA GLN A 19 -7.17 11.23 31.10
C GLN A 19 -5.68 11.41 30.77
N PRO A 20 -5.35 11.99 29.61
CA PRO A 20 -3.98 12.11 29.13
C PRO A 20 -3.10 12.81 30.16
N SER A 21 -2.05 12.13 30.60
CA SER A 21 -1.05 12.74 31.48
C SER A 21 -0.30 13.84 30.71
N PRO A 22 -0.09 15.03 31.32
CA PRO A 22 0.53 16.18 30.65
C PRO A 22 2.05 16.05 30.42
N GLN A 23 2.64 14.86 30.64
CA GLN A 23 4.09 14.71 30.73
C GLN A 23 4.82 14.67 29.38
N GLU A 24 4.09 14.60 28.26
CA GLU A 24 4.65 14.73 26.91
C GLU A 24 3.88 15.80 26.15
N GLY A 25 4.58 16.87 25.78
CA GLY A 25 4.01 18.14 25.34
C GLY A 25 2.87 18.00 24.30
N PRO A 26 1.79 18.79 24.45
CA PRO A 26 0.65 18.70 23.56
C PRO A 26 1.08 19.02 22.13
N ILE A 27 0.53 18.28 21.16
CA ILE A 27 0.63 18.65 19.74
C ILE A 27 0.09 20.06 19.60
N THR A 28 0.96 20.93 19.12
CA THR A 28 0.65 22.34 18.91
C THR A 28 -0.11 22.50 17.59
N PRO A 29 -0.87 23.58 17.43
CA PRO A 29 -1.46 23.96 16.14
C PRO A 29 -0.43 23.95 15.01
N GLN A 30 0.78 24.48 15.25
CA GLN A 30 1.85 24.50 14.26
C GLN A 30 2.26 23.09 13.81
N THR A 31 2.35 22.14 14.74
CA THR A 31 2.63 20.74 14.40
C THR A 31 1.47 20.09 13.64
N LEU A 32 0.22 20.44 13.95
CA LEU A 32 -0.93 19.96 13.18
C LEU A 32 -0.88 20.46 11.73
N HIS A 33 -0.61 21.74 11.50
CA HIS A 33 -0.47 22.29 10.14
C HIS A 33 0.71 21.66 9.38
N HIS A 34 1.81 21.38 10.09
CA HIS A 34 2.94 20.66 9.53
C HIS A 34 2.56 19.25 9.08
N LEU A 35 1.83 18.50 9.91
CA LEU A 35 1.34 17.17 9.57
C LEU A 35 0.38 17.19 8.39
N LEU A 36 -0.57 18.13 8.36
CA LEU A 36 -1.48 18.30 7.22
C LEU A 36 -0.69 18.49 5.92
N ARG A 37 0.34 19.34 5.94
CA ARG A 37 1.23 19.53 4.79
C ARG A 37 1.97 18.25 4.36
N LEU A 38 2.50 17.47 5.31
CA LEU A 38 3.18 16.20 4.99
C LEU A 38 2.21 15.18 4.38
N SER A 39 0.97 15.15 4.87
CA SER A 39 -0.10 14.31 4.35
C SER A 39 -0.79 14.86 3.09
N SER A 40 -0.33 16.00 2.55
CA SER A 40 -0.94 16.70 1.42
C SER A 40 -2.42 17.07 1.60
N LEU A 41 -2.83 17.31 2.85
CA LEU A 41 -4.19 17.74 3.20
C LEU A 41 -4.30 19.29 3.23
N PRO A 42 -5.49 19.84 2.93
CA PRO A 42 -5.72 21.28 3.04
C PRO A 42 -5.68 21.76 4.50
N PRO A 43 -5.38 23.06 4.74
CA PRO A 43 -5.45 23.64 6.08
C PRO A 43 -6.91 23.69 6.58
N PRO A 44 -7.13 23.73 7.91
CA PRO A 44 -8.47 23.79 8.49
C PRO A 44 -9.18 25.07 8.07
N SER A 45 -10.48 24.96 7.77
CA SER A 45 -11.30 26.08 7.27
C SER A 45 -11.71 27.04 8.40
N SER A 46 -11.69 26.57 9.65
CA SER A 46 -12.10 27.33 10.82
C SER A 46 -11.31 26.93 12.07
N PRO A 47 -11.20 27.81 13.09
CA PRO A 47 -10.54 27.48 14.36
C PRO A 47 -11.28 26.39 15.15
N GLN A 48 -12.59 26.25 14.95
CA GLN A 48 -13.38 25.18 15.57
C GLN A 48 -13.07 23.81 14.95
N GLU A 49 -12.87 23.77 13.64
CA GLU A 49 -12.43 22.57 12.96
C GLU A 49 -11.02 22.16 13.42
N GLU A 50 -10.12 23.14 13.54
CA GLU A 50 -8.76 22.92 14.05
C GLU A 50 -8.75 22.34 15.48
N SER A 51 -9.59 22.87 16.38
CA SER A 51 -9.67 22.34 17.75
C SER A 51 -10.25 20.92 17.81
N SER A 52 -11.24 20.62 16.96
CA SER A 52 -11.80 19.27 16.81
C SER A 52 -10.75 18.28 16.29
N MET A 53 -9.95 18.68 15.29
CA MET A 53 -8.85 17.86 14.78
C MET A 53 -7.79 17.61 15.86
N LEU A 54 -7.40 18.63 16.63
CA LEU A 54 -6.46 18.48 17.75
C LEU A 54 -6.99 17.52 18.81
N GLN A 55 -8.25 17.65 19.21
CA GLN A 55 -8.88 16.75 20.19
C GLN A 55 -8.87 15.29 19.70
N THR A 56 -9.20 15.08 18.43
CA THR A 56 -9.18 13.75 17.80
C THR A 56 -7.77 13.17 17.82
N LEU A 57 -6.78 13.97 17.44
CA LEU A 57 -5.39 13.55 17.37
C LEU A 57 -4.84 13.20 18.77
N HIS A 58 -5.16 14.00 19.79
CA HIS A 58 -4.83 13.68 21.19
C HIS A 58 -5.42 12.35 21.65
N THR A 59 -6.67 12.06 21.28
CA THR A 59 -7.34 10.79 21.62
C THR A 59 -6.66 9.60 20.93
N GLN A 60 -6.29 9.75 19.66
CA GLN A 60 -5.56 8.71 18.91
C GLN A 60 -4.18 8.43 19.50
N LEU A 61 -3.43 9.47 19.85
CA LEU A 61 -2.09 9.30 20.42
C LEU A 61 -2.11 8.70 21.81
N HIS A 62 -3.13 9.02 22.61
CA HIS A 62 -3.32 8.38 23.89
C HIS A 62 -3.36 6.85 23.73
N PHE A 63 -4.23 6.36 22.83
CA PHE A 63 -4.31 4.93 22.53
C PHE A 63 -2.98 4.34 22.03
N VAL A 64 -2.25 5.04 21.15
CA VAL A 64 -0.96 4.56 20.63
C VAL A 64 0.09 4.44 21.74
N ARG A 65 0.12 5.38 22.69
CA ARG A 65 1.07 5.36 23.82
C ARG A 65 0.84 4.15 24.73
N ASP A 66 -0.42 3.77 24.93
CA ASP A 66 -0.71 2.57 25.71
C ASP A 66 -0.21 1.30 25.02
N VAL A 67 -0.32 1.23 23.68
CA VAL A 67 0.28 0.14 22.90
C VAL A 67 1.81 0.13 23.02
N GLN A 68 2.45 1.30 23.08
CA GLN A 68 3.90 1.42 23.24
C GLN A 68 4.40 0.96 24.62
N SER A 69 3.54 0.89 25.64
CA SER A 69 3.92 0.42 26.97
C SER A 69 4.23 -1.09 27.04
N VAL A 70 3.90 -1.85 25.99
CA VAL A 70 4.13 -3.29 25.90
C VAL A 70 5.61 -3.58 25.68
N ASP A 71 6.16 -4.52 26.46
CA ASP A 71 7.53 -5.01 26.27
C ASP A 71 7.64 -5.75 24.93
N THR A 72 8.47 -5.21 24.03
CA THR A 72 8.76 -5.75 22.71
C THR A 72 10.20 -6.22 22.56
N THR A 73 10.92 -6.39 23.68
CA THR A 73 12.33 -6.83 23.68
C THR A 73 12.50 -8.19 23.00
N GLY A 74 13.40 -8.26 22.00
CA GLY A 74 13.71 -9.50 21.27
C GLY A 74 12.70 -9.91 20.19
N ILE A 75 11.70 -9.09 19.88
CA ILE A 75 10.68 -9.39 18.87
C ILE A 75 10.97 -8.62 17.57
N ALA A 76 10.99 -9.31 16.43
CA ALA A 76 11.09 -8.66 15.12
C ALA A 76 9.72 -8.14 14.66
N PRO A 77 9.64 -6.93 14.07
CA PRO A 77 8.37 -6.39 13.61
C PRO A 77 7.87 -7.13 12.36
N LEU A 78 6.60 -7.55 12.41
CA LEU A 78 5.90 -8.11 11.24
C LEU A 78 5.66 -7.00 10.21
N ARG A 79 6.23 -7.14 9.01
CA ARG A 79 6.15 -6.09 7.97
C ARG A 79 4.90 -6.17 7.11
N SER A 80 4.41 -7.39 6.88
CA SER A 80 3.23 -7.64 6.06
C SER A 80 2.60 -8.97 6.45
N ILE A 81 1.30 -9.13 6.23
CA ILE A 81 0.62 -10.41 6.42
C ILE A 81 1.06 -11.34 5.27
N ARG A 82 2.12 -12.11 5.51
CA ARG A 82 2.68 -13.11 4.59
C ARG A 82 3.12 -14.33 5.37
N ASP A 83 3.39 -15.39 4.65
CA ASP A 83 4.10 -16.53 5.20
C ASP A 83 5.59 -16.15 5.40
N GLU A 84 5.94 -15.80 6.64
CA GLU A 84 7.33 -15.48 7.04
C GLU A 84 8.14 -16.75 7.38
N THR A 85 7.61 -17.95 7.13
CA THR A 85 8.44 -19.16 7.20
C THR A 85 9.56 -19.08 6.17
N SER A 86 10.65 -19.81 6.41
CA SER A 86 11.75 -19.89 5.43
C SER A 86 11.27 -20.36 4.05
N ALA A 87 10.24 -21.21 4.01
CA ALA A 87 9.60 -21.67 2.79
C ALA A 87 8.86 -20.53 2.08
N GLY A 88 7.97 -19.81 2.79
CA GLY A 88 7.23 -18.67 2.23
C GLY A 88 8.14 -17.54 1.74
N ILE A 89 9.24 -17.27 2.46
CA ILE A 89 10.26 -16.33 2.04
C ILE A 89 10.94 -16.81 0.75
N SER A 90 11.33 -18.09 0.67
CA SER A 90 12.01 -18.63 -0.50
C SER A 90 11.14 -18.60 -1.76
N GLU A 91 9.84 -18.85 -1.62
CA GLU A 91 8.87 -18.81 -2.71
C GLU A 91 8.61 -17.37 -3.18
N ALA A 92 8.47 -16.43 -2.25
CA ALA A 92 8.25 -15.02 -2.58
C ALA A 92 9.52 -14.33 -3.13
N THR A 93 10.70 -14.90 -2.91
CA THR A 93 11.96 -14.31 -3.35
C THR A 93 12.18 -14.54 -4.84
N VAL A 94 12.13 -13.46 -5.62
CA VAL A 94 12.53 -13.47 -7.03
C VAL A 94 14.05 -13.60 -7.13
N THR A 95 14.54 -14.80 -7.44
CA THR A 95 15.98 -15.09 -7.58
C THR A 95 16.49 -14.80 -8.98
N LEU A 96 17.81 -14.69 -9.16
CA LEU A 96 18.41 -14.56 -10.49
C LEU A 96 18.09 -15.75 -11.39
N ASP A 97 17.98 -16.96 -10.83
CA ASP A 97 17.57 -18.15 -11.57
C ASP A 97 16.15 -18.01 -12.12
N SER A 98 15.22 -17.47 -11.32
CA SER A 98 13.85 -17.18 -11.78
C SER A 98 13.80 -16.15 -12.92
N LEU A 99 14.77 -15.23 -12.95
CA LEU A 99 14.87 -14.18 -13.97
C LEU A 99 15.72 -14.59 -15.18
N ARG A 100 16.44 -15.71 -15.11
CA ARG A 100 17.47 -16.09 -16.09
C ARG A 100 16.93 -16.18 -17.51
N GLU A 101 15.73 -16.74 -17.67
CA GLU A 101 15.09 -16.87 -18.98
C GLU A 101 14.72 -15.49 -19.55
N VAL A 102 14.10 -14.62 -18.74
CA VAL A 102 13.71 -13.27 -19.15
C VAL A 102 14.93 -12.42 -19.49
N LEU A 103 15.97 -12.48 -18.67
CA LEU A 103 17.24 -11.78 -18.90
C LEU A 103 17.98 -12.33 -20.14
N GLY A 104 17.87 -13.63 -20.42
CA GLY A 104 18.45 -14.27 -21.61
C GLY A 104 17.83 -13.81 -22.93
N ARG A 105 16.60 -13.28 -22.89
CA ARG A 105 15.91 -12.70 -24.05
C ARG A 105 16.27 -11.22 -24.28
N GLU A 106 17.10 -10.62 -23.43
CA GLU A 106 17.51 -9.23 -23.59
C GLU A 106 18.53 -9.07 -24.72
N ASN A 107 18.30 -8.09 -25.59
CA ASN A 107 19.17 -7.75 -26.69
C ASN A 107 20.07 -6.58 -26.32
N VAL A 108 21.35 -6.67 -26.67
CA VAL A 108 22.32 -5.61 -26.44
C VAL A 108 22.28 -4.61 -27.60
N VAL A 109 21.93 -3.36 -27.32
CA VAL A 109 21.70 -2.35 -28.37
C VAL A 109 22.70 -1.19 -28.28
N GLY A 110 23.18 -0.75 -29.46
CA GLY A 110 23.99 0.44 -29.64
C GLY A 110 25.46 0.30 -29.23
N HIS A 111 26.24 1.35 -29.48
CA HIS A 111 27.69 1.37 -29.23
C HIS A 111 28.07 1.12 -27.76
N ARG A 112 27.23 1.60 -26.83
CA ARG A 112 27.43 1.45 -25.37
C ARG A 112 26.88 0.13 -24.81
N ARG A 113 26.47 -0.81 -25.67
CA ARG A 113 26.04 -2.17 -25.31
C ARG A 113 25.06 -2.21 -24.13
N ARG A 114 24.01 -1.40 -24.18
CA ARG A 114 22.99 -1.40 -23.11
C ARG A 114 22.00 -2.55 -23.33
N PRO A 115 21.74 -3.41 -22.33
CA PRO A 115 20.69 -4.42 -22.42
C PRO A 115 19.33 -3.75 -22.61
N ARG A 116 18.51 -4.28 -23.51
CA ARG A 116 17.12 -3.88 -23.73
C ARG A 116 16.26 -5.12 -23.88
N ARG A 117 15.12 -5.10 -23.20
CA ARG A 117 14.06 -6.10 -23.38
C ARG A 117 13.40 -5.92 -24.74
N ASP A 118 13.23 -7.01 -25.46
CA ASP A 118 12.50 -7.01 -26.72
C ASP A 118 10.99 -6.94 -26.44
N ARG A 119 10.36 -5.83 -26.79
CA ARG A 119 8.92 -5.61 -26.59
C ARG A 119 8.06 -6.30 -27.65
N GLU A 120 8.65 -6.73 -28.77
CA GLU A 120 7.89 -7.32 -29.88
C GLU A 120 7.69 -8.83 -29.70
N ALA A 121 8.60 -9.50 -29.01
CA ALA A 121 8.51 -10.93 -28.71
C ALA A 121 7.34 -11.33 -27.78
N GLU A 122 6.79 -10.37 -27.02
CA GLU A 122 5.65 -10.61 -26.11
C GLU A 122 4.28 -10.28 -26.73
N LYS A 123 4.22 -9.87 -28.01
CA LYS A 123 2.93 -9.72 -28.73
C LYS A 123 2.42 -11.09 -29.20
N VAL A 124 2.16 -11.99 -28.26
CA VAL A 124 1.28 -13.12 -28.54
C VAL A 124 -0.13 -12.55 -28.54
N GLN A 125 -0.61 -12.18 -29.73
CA GLN A 125 -2.02 -11.79 -29.88
C GLN A 125 -2.87 -12.97 -29.43
N SER A 126 -3.78 -12.73 -28.49
CA SER A 126 -4.73 -13.76 -28.09
C SER A 126 -5.62 -14.12 -29.28
N ASP A 127 -6.17 -15.33 -29.32
CA ASP A 127 -7.09 -15.75 -30.38
C ASP A 127 -8.30 -14.79 -30.48
N GLU A 128 -8.70 -14.21 -29.35
CA GLU A 128 -9.74 -13.20 -29.22
C GLU A 128 -9.34 -11.88 -29.92
N GLU A 129 -8.11 -11.41 -29.73
CA GLU A 129 -7.58 -10.22 -30.42
C GLU A 129 -7.50 -10.42 -31.94
N ILE A 130 -7.13 -11.63 -32.39
CA ILE A 130 -7.07 -11.98 -33.82
C ILE A 130 -8.48 -11.95 -34.44
N LEU A 131 -9.47 -12.54 -33.76
CA LEU A 131 -10.86 -12.53 -34.19
C LEU A 131 -11.45 -11.12 -34.26
N VAL A 132 -11.18 -10.29 -33.24
CA VAL A 132 -11.64 -8.89 -33.21
C VAL A 132 -10.97 -8.07 -34.31
N GLU A 133 -9.66 -8.25 -34.56
CA GLU A 133 -8.97 -7.58 -35.65
C GLU A 133 -9.54 -8.00 -37.01
N ALA A 134 -9.77 -9.30 -37.23
CA ALA A 134 -10.36 -9.81 -38.46
C ALA A 134 -11.79 -9.27 -38.70
N ALA A 135 -12.62 -9.24 -37.66
CA ALA A 135 -13.99 -8.75 -37.73
C ALA A 135 -14.06 -7.22 -37.95
N THR A 136 -13.10 -6.47 -37.40
CA THR A 136 -13.11 -5.00 -37.44
C THR A 136 -12.24 -4.37 -38.53
N ARG A 137 -11.44 -5.17 -39.25
CA ARG A 137 -10.52 -4.72 -40.31
C ARG A 137 -11.18 -3.84 -41.38
N ARG A 138 -12.46 -4.09 -41.71
CA ARG A 138 -13.19 -3.33 -42.74
C ARG A 138 -13.74 -1.98 -42.24
N ARG A 139 -13.81 -1.77 -40.92
CA ARG A 139 -14.28 -0.51 -40.30
C ARG A 139 -13.13 0.43 -39.90
N ARG A 140 -11.89 0.00 -40.16
CA ARG A 140 -10.69 0.78 -39.88
C ARG A 140 -10.09 1.29 -41.18
N GLU A 141 -9.87 2.60 -41.24
CA GLU A 141 -9.05 3.22 -42.27
C GLU A 141 -7.86 3.91 -41.60
N ARG A 142 -6.63 3.65 -42.08
CA ARG A 142 -5.38 4.19 -41.50
C ARG A 142 -5.20 3.97 -39.98
N GLY A 143 -5.83 2.94 -39.42
CA GLY A 143 -5.71 2.55 -38.01
C GLY A 143 -6.75 3.18 -37.07
N TYR A 144 -7.72 3.94 -37.57
CA TYR A 144 -8.79 4.53 -36.76
C TYR A 144 -10.14 3.93 -37.13
N TYR A 145 -11.02 3.77 -36.14
CA TYR A 145 -12.42 3.39 -36.37
C TYR A 145 -13.19 4.61 -36.88
N LEU A 146 -13.77 4.49 -38.07
CA LEU A 146 -14.64 5.52 -38.62
C LEU A 146 -16.02 5.39 -37.97
N VAL A 147 -16.47 6.44 -37.29
CA VAL A 147 -17.85 6.57 -36.79
C VAL A 147 -18.53 7.62 -37.65
N ASP A 148 -19.49 7.20 -38.47
CA ASP A 148 -20.29 8.13 -39.25
C ASP A 148 -21.14 8.99 -38.32
N LYS A 149 -21.09 10.32 -38.52
CA LYS A 149 -21.92 11.27 -37.78
C LYS A 149 -23.29 11.33 -38.45
N GLY A 150 -24.31 10.78 -37.78
CA GLY A 150 -25.72 11.07 -38.06
C GLY A 150 -26.17 12.39 -37.46
#